data_AF-A0A0D0B3B5-F1
#
_entry.id   AF-A0A0D0B3B5-F1
#
_cell.length_a   1.000
_cell.length_b   1.000
_cell.length_c   1.000
_cell.angle_alpha   90.00
_cell.angle_beta   90.00
_cell.angle_gamma   90.00
#
_symmetry.space_group_name_H-M   'P 1'
#
loop_
_entity.id
_entity.type
_entity.pdbx_description
1 polymer ?
#
loop_
_entity_poly.entity_id
_entity_poly.type
_entity_poly.pdbx_seq_one_letter_code
_entity_poly.pdbx_strand_id
1 'polypeptide(L)'
;MYNGIGLTTPRGSGTNGYVMRNLSALRVHETAADRAAAWDVAPPKHREPDEAILEHERKRKVEVKCLELQLQLEDDGLDEATIETRVDELRTTLNKDLASLAPSAKKLKPSDTHGIAAAKKAELDKMARALGTRSNYTEGDAFDREKQEENKMRRMVEREERERKREEDKSKWLEQKQKWEADKRE
;
A
#
# COMPACT_ATOMS: atom_id res chain seq x y z
N MET A 1 -12.48 27.83 -21.51
CA MET A 1 -11.28 28.30 -20.80
C MET A 1 -10.21 27.22 -20.90
N TYR A 2 -9.03 27.56 -21.40
CA TYR A 2 -7.92 26.61 -21.60
C TYR A 2 -6.73 27.06 -20.75
N ASN A 3 -6.20 26.18 -19.90
CA ASN A 3 -5.13 26.49 -18.92
C ASN A 3 -5.40 27.75 -18.06
N GLY A 4 -6.67 28.00 -17.71
CA GLY A 4 -7.06 29.19 -16.92
C GLY A 4 -6.95 30.52 -17.66
N ILE A 5 -6.77 30.53 -18.98
CA ILE A 5 -6.62 31.74 -19.80
C ILE A 5 -7.81 31.86 -20.77
N GLY A 6 -8.26 33.09 -21.00
CA GLY A 6 -9.34 33.42 -21.94
C GLY A 6 -10.73 33.49 -21.32
N LEU A 7 -11.76 33.62 -22.18
CA LEU A 7 -13.16 33.69 -21.77
C LEU A 7 -13.73 32.29 -21.49
N THR A 8 -14.67 32.21 -20.54
CA THR A 8 -15.46 30.99 -20.30
C THR A 8 -16.40 30.71 -21.46
N THR A 9 -17.04 31.75 -21.99
CA THR A 9 -17.85 31.73 -23.22
C THR A 9 -17.65 33.04 -24.00
N PRO A 10 -17.58 33.01 -25.34
CA PRO A 10 -17.52 34.22 -26.17
C PRO A 10 -18.87 34.98 -26.21
N ARG A 11 -19.98 34.32 -25.84
CA ARG A 11 -21.32 34.92 -25.84
C ARG A 11 -21.40 36.07 -24.83
N GLY A 12 -21.85 37.24 -25.28
CA GLY A 12 -21.95 38.45 -24.45
C GLY A 12 -20.66 39.28 -24.39
N SER A 13 -19.54 38.78 -24.93
CA SER A 13 -18.28 39.54 -24.99
C SER A 13 -18.16 40.48 -26.19
N GLY A 14 -19.05 40.35 -27.19
CA GLY A 14 -18.97 41.12 -28.44
C GLY A 14 -17.79 40.74 -29.34
N THR A 15 -17.06 39.66 -29.05
CA THR A 15 -15.92 39.16 -29.84
C THR A 15 -16.09 37.70 -30.23
N ASN A 16 -15.22 37.19 -31.12
CA ASN A 16 -15.19 35.78 -31.50
C ASN A 16 -14.53 34.86 -30.44
N GLY A 17 -14.01 35.42 -29.34
CA GLY A 17 -13.34 34.66 -28.28
C GLY A 17 -11.97 34.08 -28.68
N TYR A 18 -11.35 34.57 -29.76
CA TYR A 18 -10.04 34.12 -30.19
C TYR A 18 -8.94 34.66 -29.27
N VAL A 19 -8.18 33.75 -28.65
CA VAL A 19 -7.11 34.09 -27.70
C VAL A 19 -5.75 33.76 -28.33
N MET A 20 -4.89 34.75 -28.49
CA MET A 20 -3.50 34.56 -28.91
C MET A 20 -2.54 34.61 -27.73
N ARG A 21 -1.47 33.82 -27.79
CA ARG A 21 -0.36 33.96 -26.84
C ARG A 21 0.37 35.28 -27.09
N ASN A 22 0.76 35.97 -26.02
CA ASN A 22 1.59 37.15 -26.13
C ASN A 22 3.03 36.74 -26.52
N LEU A 23 3.49 37.16 -27.69
CA LEU A 23 4.85 36.90 -28.22
C LEU A 23 5.93 37.71 -27.49
N SER A 24 5.56 38.85 -26.92
CA SER A 24 6.47 39.77 -26.21
C SER A 24 6.49 39.54 -24.71
N ALA A 25 5.67 38.61 -24.19
CA ALA A 25 5.71 38.25 -22.79
C ALA A 25 7.05 37.55 -22.48
N LEU A 26 7.88 38.22 -21.68
CA LEU A 26 9.10 37.63 -21.15
C LEU A 26 8.72 36.43 -20.26
N ARG A 27 9.42 35.30 -20.43
CA ARG A 27 9.29 34.19 -19.50
C ARG A 27 9.77 34.68 -18.14
N VAL A 28 8.89 34.65 -17.14
CA VAL A 28 9.31 34.85 -15.76
C VAL A 28 10.20 33.68 -15.41
N HIS A 29 11.50 33.94 -15.31
CA HIS A 29 12.43 32.98 -14.75
C HIS A 29 12.20 32.96 -13.25
N GLU A 30 12.14 31.77 -12.66
CA GLU A 30 12.14 31.64 -11.20
C GLU A 30 13.31 32.45 -10.64
N THR A 31 13.04 33.27 -9.64
CA THR A 31 14.09 34.02 -8.96
C THR A 31 14.97 33.06 -8.17
N ALA A 32 16.15 33.53 -7.73
CA ALA A 32 16.99 32.72 -6.83
C ALA A 32 16.25 32.38 -5.52
N ALA A 33 15.37 33.27 -5.06
CA ALA A 33 14.52 33.05 -3.90
C ALA A 33 13.46 31.98 -4.16
N ASP A 34 12.80 31.99 -5.33
CA ASP A 34 11.79 30.97 -5.69
C ASP A 34 12.42 29.57 -5.78
N ARG A 35 13.63 29.48 -6.35
CA ARG A 35 14.38 28.22 -6.40
C ARG A 35 14.81 27.72 -5.03
N ALA A 36 15.18 28.62 -4.12
CA ALA A 36 15.53 28.26 -2.75
C ALA A 36 14.28 27.77 -1.98
N ALA A 37 13.17 28.49 -2.11
CA ALA A 37 11.90 28.14 -1.47
C ALA A 37 11.34 26.79 -1.95
N ALA A 38 11.65 26.35 -3.17
CA ALA A 38 11.28 25.03 -3.67
C ALA A 38 11.84 23.87 -2.81
N TRP A 39 12.99 24.07 -2.15
CA TRP A 39 13.57 23.09 -1.23
C TRP A 39 12.93 23.11 0.16
N ASP A 40 12.27 24.20 0.54
CA ASP A 40 11.51 24.32 1.78
C ASP A 40 10.08 23.74 1.66
N VAL A 41 9.66 23.34 0.45
CA VAL A 41 8.38 22.69 0.23
C VAL A 41 8.44 21.28 0.83
N ALA A 42 7.59 21.04 1.82
CA ALA A 42 7.46 19.71 2.41
C ALA A 42 7.17 18.66 1.32
N PRO A 43 7.82 17.48 1.39
CA PRO A 43 7.59 16.43 0.42
C PRO A 43 6.10 16.08 0.34
N PRO A 44 5.60 15.71 -0.85
CA PRO A 44 4.20 15.35 -1.01
C PRO A 44 3.83 14.23 -0.03
N LYS A 45 2.81 14.49 0.81
CA LYS A 45 2.37 13.50 1.81
C LYS A 45 1.85 12.26 1.08
N HIS A 46 2.55 11.15 1.21
CA HIS A 46 2.04 9.84 0.82
C HIS A 46 0.86 9.50 1.72
N ARG A 47 -0.35 9.45 1.15
CA ARG A 47 -1.53 8.99 1.88
C ARG A 47 -1.53 7.48 1.87
N GLU A 48 -1.40 6.89 3.05
CA GLU A 48 -1.56 5.46 3.21
C GLU A 48 -3.00 5.03 2.89
N PRO A 49 -3.21 3.79 2.41
CA PRO A 49 -4.54 3.24 2.27
C PRO A 49 -5.23 3.17 3.63
N ASP A 50 -6.51 3.57 3.70
CA ASP A 50 -7.30 3.56 4.92
C ASP A 50 -8.00 2.19 5.02
N GLU A 51 -7.75 1.47 6.11
CA GLU A 51 -8.32 0.14 6.34
C GLU A 51 -9.85 0.19 6.46
N ALA A 52 -10.42 1.24 7.06
CA ALA A 52 -11.86 1.36 7.22
C ALA A 52 -12.57 1.48 5.86
N ILE A 53 -11.96 2.21 4.92
CA ILE A 53 -12.49 2.35 3.55
C ILE A 53 -12.37 1.02 2.79
N LEU A 54 -11.26 0.31 2.93
CA LEU A 54 -11.07 -1.00 2.30
C LEU A 54 -12.07 -2.05 2.83
N GLU A 55 -12.33 -2.06 4.14
CA GLU A 55 -13.34 -2.92 4.74
C GLU A 55 -14.75 -2.58 4.28
N HIS A 56 -15.07 -1.28 4.21
CA HIS A 56 -16.35 -0.82 3.71
C HIS A 56 -16.58 -1.28 2.27
N GLU A 57 -15.60 -1.14 1.39
CA GLU A 57 -15.68 -1.64 0.01
C GLU A 57 -15.85 -3.16 -0.07
N ARG A 58 -15.23 -3.93 0.85
CA ARG A 58 -15.45 -5.40 0.93
C ARG A 58 -16.89 -5.72 1.32
N LYS A 59 -17.43 -5.07 2.36
CA LYS A 59 -18.81 -5.26 2.83
C LYS A 59 -19.82 -4.83 1.75
N ARG A 60 -19.59 -3.71 1.09
CA ARG A 60 -20.40 -3.22 -0.02
C ARG A 60 -20.52 -4.26 -1.14
N LYS A 61 -19.43 -4.98 -1.47
CA LYS A 61 -19.48 -6.06 -2.47
C LYS A 61 -20.30 -7.25 -2.04
N VAL A 62 -20.36 -7.56 -0.75
CA VAL A 62 -21.26 -8.60 -0.23
C VAL A 62 -22.70 -8.18 -0.49
N GLU A 63 -23.08 -6.97 -0.09
CA GLU A 63 -24.45 -6.49 -0.28
C GLU A 63 -24.84 -6.36 -1.76
N VAL A 64 -23.91 -5.97 -2.64
CA VAL A 64 -24.16 -5.97 -4.10
C VAL A 64 -24.48 -7.38 -4.60
N LYS A 65 -23.73 -8.41 -4.17
CA LYS A 65 -24.02 -9.81 -4.56
C LYS A 65 -25.33 -10.31 -3.97
N CYS A 66 -25.66 -9.92 -2.75
CA CYS A 66 -26.95 -10.24 -2.13
C CYS A 66 -28.11 -9.62 -2.92
N LEU A 67 -27.96 -8.36 -3.34
CA LEU A 67 -28.94 -7.67 -4.19
C LEU A 67 -29.07 -8.34 -5.56
N GLU A 68 -27.94 -8.71 -6.19
CA GLU A 68 -27.95 -9.43 -7.47
C GLU A 68 -28.70 -10.77 -7.37
N LEU A 69 -28.48 -11.53 -6.30
CA LEU A 69 -29.21 -12.79 -6.05
C LEU A 69 -30.71 -12.53 -5.82
N GLN A 70 -31.03 -11.51 -5.02
CA GLN A 70 -32.42 -11.15 -4.75
C GLN A 70 -33.17 -10.85 -6.05
N LEU A 71 -32.62 -9.97 -6.91
CA LEU A 71 -33.22 -9.63 -8.20
C LEU A 71 -33.41 -10.86 -9.09
N GLN A 72 -32.46 -11.79 -9.12
CA GLN A 72 -32.58 -13.03 -9.89
C GLN A 72 -33.73 -13.91 -9.39
N LEU A 73 -33.89 -14.06 -8.07
CA LEU A 73 -34.94 -14.89 -7.49
C LEU A 73 -36.33 -14.25 -7.62
N GLU A 74 -36.40 -12.92 -7.59
CA GLU A 74 -37.61 -12.15 -7.89
C GLU A 74 -38.04 -12.33 -9.36
N ASP A 75 -37.09 -12.24 -10.30
CA ASP A 75 -37.33 -12.47 -11.74
C ASP A 75 -37.79 -13.92 -12.02
N ASP A 76 -37.27 -14.89 -11.26
CA ASP A 76 -37.68 -16.30 -11.31
C ASP A 76 -39.07 -16.56 -10.65
N GLY A 77 -39.65 -15.55 -9.99
CA GLY A 77 -40.98 -15.61 -9.39
C GLY A 77 -41.07 -16.44 -8.12
N LEU A 78 -39.99 -16.54 -7.34
CA LEU A 78 -40.00 -17.23 -6.04
C LEU A 78 -40.78 -16.44 -4.97
N ASP A 79 -41.20 -17.14 -3.91
CA ASP A 79 -41.88 -16.53 -2.77
C ASP A 79 -40.91 -15.72 -1.91
N GLU A 80 -41.35 -14.57 -1.41
CA GLU A 80 -40.54 -13.62 -0.64
C GLU A 80 -39.80 -14.26 0.54
N ALA A 81 -40.44 -15.17 1.28
CA ALA A 81 -39.80 -15.83 2.43
C ALA A 81 -38.66 -16.77 2.00
N THR A 82 -38.78 -17.38 0.82
CA THR A 82 -37.72 -18.21 0.25
C THR A 82 -36.58 -17.39 -0.33
N ILE A 83 -36.85 -16.16 -0.76
CA ILE A 83 -35.84 -15.21 -1.24
C ILE A 83 -35.01 -14.73 -0.06
N GLU A 84 -35.65 -14.24 1.00
CA GLU A 84 -35.00 -13.70 2.19
C GLU A 84 -34.04 -14.74 2.83
N THR A 85 -34.51 -15.98 3.01
CA THR A 85 -33.69 -17.07 3.57
C THR A 85 -32.44 -17.36 2.74
N ARG A 86 -32.56 -17.45 1.40
CA ARG A 86 -31.42 -17.68 0.49
C ARG A 86 -30.45 -16.51 0.46
N VAL A 87 -30.96 -15.29 0.49
CA VAL A 87 -30.12 -14.07 0.52
C VAL A 87 -29.36 -13.97 1.84
N ASP A 88 -29.98 -14.34 2.97
CA ASP A 88 -29.31 -14.36 4.28
C ASP A 88 -28.25 -15.46 4.39
N GLU A 89 -28.52 -16.64 3.83
CA GLU A 89 -27.51 -17.69 3.69
C GLU A 89 -26.31 -17.20 2.86
N LEU A 90 -26.56 -16.52 1.74
CA LEU A 90 -25.49 -15.92 0.94
C LEU A 90 -24.73 -14.82 1.72
N ARG A 91 -25.45 -13.95 2.42
CA ARG A 91 -24.86 -12.87 3.23
C ARG A 91 -23.94 -13.43 4.31
N THR A 92 -24.39 -14.45 5.04
CA THR A 92 -23.62 -15.07 6.13
C THR A 92 -22.40 -15.84 5.60
N THR A 93 -22.51 -16.51 4.45
CA THR A 93 -21.38 -17.21 3.83
C THR A 93 -20.32 -16.23 3.30
N LEU A 94 -20.72 -15.18 2.59
CA LEU A 94 -19.78 -14.19 2.06
C LEU A 94 -19.14 -13.34 3.16
N ASN A 95 -19.85 -13.06 4.26
CA ASN A 95 -19.27 -12.38 5.42
C ASN A 95 -18.22 -13.23 6.16
N LYS A 96 -18.33 -14.57 6.12
CA LYS A 96 -17.27 -15.46 6.63
C LYS A 96 -16.05 -15.48 5.72
N ASP A 97 -16.23 -15.24 4.42
CA ASP A 97 -15.17 -15.29 3.40
C ASP A 97 -14.88 -13.90 2.77
N LEU A 98 -14.83 -12.85 3.59
CA LEU A 98 -14.55 -11.49 3.11
C LEU A 98 -13.17 -11.36 2.43
N ALA A 99 -12.22 -12.23 2.80
CA ALA A 99 -10.88 -12.23 2.23
C ALA A 99 -10.89 -12.62 0.74
N SER A 100 -11.75 -13.55 0.32
CA SER A 100 -11.83 -13.96 -1.09
C SER A 100 -12.45 -12.90 -1.99
N LEU A 101 -13.25 -11.96 -1.43
CA LEU A 101 -13.85 -10.84 -2.17
C LEU A 101 -12.91 -9.65 -2.38
N ALA A 102 -11.65 -9.75 -1.93
CA ALA A 102 -10.66 -8.71 -2.18
C ALA A 102 -10.50 -8.47 -3.70
N PRO A 103 -10.57 -7.21 -4.17
CA PRO A 103 -10.40 -6.93 -5.59
C PRO A 103 -9.00 -7.31 -6.06
N SER A 104 -8.92 -7.94 -7.23
CA SER A 104 -7.65 -8.04 -7.95
C SER A 104 -7.19 -6.64 -8.35
N ALA A 105 -5.89 -6.35 -8.22
CA ALA A 105 -5.29 -5.07 -8.58
C ALA A 105 -5.64 -4.61 -10.02
N LYS A 106 -5.81 -5.57 -10.96
CA LYS A 106 -6.15 -5.29 -12.36
C LYS A 106 -7.61 -4.88 -12.59
N LYS A 107 -8.51 -5.16 -11.64
CA LYS A 107 -9.95 -4.90 -11.76
C LYS A 107 -10.39 -3.64 -10.99
N LEU A 108 -9.46 -2.92 -10.36
CA LEU A 108 -9.75 -1.68 -9.65
C LEU A 108 -10.11 -0.56 -10.62
N LYS A 109 -11.12 0.23 -10.27
CA LYS A 109 -11.49 1.42 -11.06
C LYS A 109 -10.50 2.56 -10.76
N PRO A 110 -10.29 3.52 -11.68
CA PRO A 110 -9.47 4.70 -11.40
C PRO A 110 -9.93 5.53 -10.20
N SER A 111 -11.21 5.43 -9.84
CA SER A 111 -11.80 6.07 -8.65
C SER A 111 -11.41 5.40 -7.34
N ASP A 112 -10.93 4.14 -7.35
CA ASP A 112 -10.66 3.36 -6.14
C ASP A 112 -9.27 3.68 -5.59
N THR A 113 -9.06 4.93 -5.19
CA THR A 113 -7.77 5.48 -4.77
C THR A 113 -7.10 4.67 -3.66
N HIS A 114 -7.85 4.28 -2.61
CA HIS A 114 -7.33 3.47 -1.51
C HIS A 114 -7.03 2.03 -1.93
N GLY A 115 -7.87 1.44 -2.80
CA GLY A 115 -7.62 0.11 -3.36
C GLY A 115 -6.35 0.09 -4.20
N ILE A 116 -6.15 1.10 -5.05
CA ILE A 116 -4.94 1.26 -5.87
C ILE A 116 -3.72 1.48 -4.98
N ALA A 117 -3.84 2.29 -3.92
CA ALA A 117 -2.74 2.53 -2.98
C ALA A 117 -2.34 1.24 -2.24
N ALA A 118 -3.30 0.45 -1.77
CA ALA A 118 -3.04 -0.83 -1.13
C ALA A 118 -2.38 -1.84 -2.09
N ALA A 119 -2.87 -1.93 -3.33
CA ALA A 119 -2.28 -2.78 -4.36
C ALA A 119 -0.83 -2.35 -4.67
N LYS A 120 -0.58 -1.05 -4.84
CA LYS A 120 0.77 -0.52 -5.06
C LYS A 120 1.70 -0.79 -3.87
N LYS A 121 1.21 -0.65 -2.62
CA LYS A 121 2.00 -0.97 -1.43
C LYS A 121 2.45 -2.43 -1.46
N ALA A 122 1.55 -3.37 -1.75
CA ALA A 122 1.88 -4.78 -1.88
C ALA A 122 2.84 -5.08 -3.05
N GLU A 123 2.69 -4.39 -4.19
CA GLU A 123 3.61 -4.51 -5.33
C GLU A 123 5.02 -4.00 -4.99
N LEU A 124 5.11 -2.83 -4.34
CA LEU A 124 6.36 -2.26 -3.88
C LEU A 124 7.03 -3.14 -2.82
N ASP A 125 6.27 -3.69 -1.87
CA ASP A 125 6.80 -4.62 -0.86
C ASP A 125 7.37 -5.89 -1.52
N LYS A 126 6.71 -6.39 -2.57
CA LYS A 126 7.19 -7.54 -3.34
C LYS A 126 8.48 -7.19 -4.11
N MET A 127 8.53 -6.01 -4.71
CA MET A 127 9.71 -5.52 -5.43
C MET A 127 10.89 -5.28 -4.49
N ALA A 128 10.64 -4.67 -3.33
CA ALA A 128 11.58 -4.47 -2.23
C ALA A 128 12.23 -5.80 -1.81
N ARG A 129 11.42 -6.83 -1.56
CA ARG A 129 11.92 -8.18 -1.24
C ARG A 129 12.76 -8.76 -2.37
N ALA A 130 12.35 -8.59 -3.63
CA ALA A 130 13.09 -9.08 -4.79
C ALA A 130 14.45 -8.37 -4.95
N LEU A 131 14.53 -7.09 -4.61
CA LEU A 131 15.77 -6.31 -4.60
C LEU A 131 16.63 -6.52 -3.34
N GLY A 132 16.16 -7.31 -2.37
CA GLY A 132 16.88 -7.57 -1.12
C GLY A 132 16.90 -6.39 -0.15
N THR A 133 16.01 -5.41 -0.31
CA THR A 133 15.88 -4.32 0.66
C THR A 133 15.27 -4.85 1.94
N ARG A 134 15.82 -4.44 3.09
CA ARG A 134 15.32 -4.84 4.41
C ARG A 134 13.98 -4.18 4.69
N SER A 135 13.10 -4.85 5.45
CA SER A 135 11.82 -4.27 5.89
C SER A 135 11.96 -3.00 6.72
N ASN A 136 13.09 -2.85 7.41
CA ASN A 136 13.37 -1.73 8.29
C ASN A 136 14.19 -0.64 7.59
N TYR A 137 14.21 -0.66 6.24
CA TYR A 137 14.90 0.35 5.46
C TYR A 137 14.08 1.64 5.46
N THR A 138 14.68 2.75 5.88
CA THR A 138 14.11 4.08 5.75
C THR A 138 14.94 4.87 4.75
N GLU A 139 14.27 5.59 3.85
CA GLU A 139 14.93 6.48 2.91
C GLU A 139 15.70 7.57 3.68
N GLY A 140 16.92 7.90 3.24
CA GLY A 140 17.80 8.87 3.91
C GLY A 140 18.80 8.24 4.90
N ASP A 141 18.50 7.08 5.49
CA ASP A 141 19.38 6.39 6.44
C ASP A 141 20.77 6.08 5.89
N ALA A 142 20.87 5.95 4.57
CA ALA A 142 22.12 5.71 3.87
C ALA A 142 23.02 6.94 3.81
N PHE A 143 22.53 8.14 4.14
CA PHE A 143 23.33 9.38 4.19
C PHE A 143 23.62 9.84 5.63
N ASP A 144 22.86 9.35 6.61
CA ASP A 144 23.07 9.64 8.03
C ASP A 144 24.27 8.87 8.60
N ARG A 145 25.39 9.59 8.77
CA ARG A 145 26.65 9.01 9.25
C ARG A 145 26.52 8.35 10.62
N GLU A 146 25.83 8.99 11.56
CA GLU A 146 25.60 8.44 12.91
C GLU A 146 24.83 7.11 12.85
N LYS A 147 23.77 7.06 12.03
CA LYS A 147 22.95 5.88 11.85
C LYS A 147 23.71 4.74 11.17
N GLN A 148 24.63 5.07 10.25
CA GLN A 148 25.54 4.07 9.67
C GLN A 148 26.50 3.50 10.72
N GLU A 149 27.09 4.35 11.57
CA GLU A 149 27.99 3.93 12.64
C GLU A 149 27.26 3.04 13.67
N GLU A 150 26.06 3.42 14.08
CA GLU A 150 25.19 2.61 14.95
C GLU A 150 24.85 1.25 14.31
N ASN A 151 24.46 1.26 13.03
CA ASN A 151 24.18 0.04 12.28
C ASN A 151 25.42 -0.87 12.17
N LYS A 152 26.63 -0.30 12.08
CA LYS A 152 27.88 -1.05 12.05
C LYS A 152 28.20 -1.68 13.40
N MET A 153 28.05 -0.93 14.49
CA MET A 153 28.22 -1.44 15.86
C MET A 153 27.21 -2.53 16.17
N ARG A 154 25.93 -2.35 15.82
CA ARG A 154 24.90 -3.38 15.98
C ARG A 154 25.24 -4.68 15.25
N ARG A 155 25.78 -4.59 14.01
CA ARG A 155 26.24 -5.76 13.25
C ARG A 155 27.43 -6.47 13.90
N MET A 156 28.32 -5.73 14.58
CA MET A 156 29.45 -6.32 15.31
C MET A 156 28.97 -7.07 16.55
N VAL A 157 28.13 -6.44 17.37
CA VAL A 157 27.55 -7.07 18.58
C VAL A 157 26.73 -8.31 18.22
N GLU A 158 25.88 -8.23 17.17
CA GLU A 158 25.09 -9.39 16.72
C GLU A 158 25.99 -10.55 16.25
N ARG A 159 27.13 -10.25 15.62
CA ARG A 159 28.10 -11.27 15.19
C ARG A 159 28.76 -11.94 16.41
N GLU A 160 29.16 -11.14 17.40
CA GLU A 160 29.78 -11.63 18.63
C GLU A 160 28.81 -12.50 19.45
N GLU A 161 27.55 -12.07 19.62
CA GLU A 161 26.53 -12.89 20.28
C GLU A 161 26.26 -14.20 19.54
N ARG A 162 26.24 -14.17 18.20
CA ARG A 162 26.07 -15.36 17.37
C ARG A 162 27.27 -16.32 17.47
N GLU A 163 28.48 -15.80 17.70
CA GLU A 163 29.66 -16.61 17.96
C GLU A 163 29.61 -17.23 19.35
N ARG A 164 29.29 -16.44 20.38
CA ARG A 164 29.11 -16.92 21.75
C ARG A 164 28.06 -18.03 21.82
N LYS A 165 26.90 -17.84 21.18
CA LYS A 165 25.84 -18.85 21.14
C LYS A 165 26.29 -20.13 20.43
N ARG A 166 27.06 -20.03 19.33
CA ARG A 166 27.62 -21.20 18.65
C ARG A 166 28.63 -21.94 19.52
N GLU A 167 29.40 -21.25 20.36
CA GLU A 167 30.33 -21.87 21.30
C GLU A 167 29.60 -22.56 22.45
N GLU A 168 28.57 -21.94 23.01
CA GLU A 168 27.69 -22.54 24.02
C GLU A 168 26.95 -23.79 23.49
N ASP A 169 26.46 -23.75 22.25
CA ASP A 169 25.79 -24.90 21.63
C ASP A 169 26.80 -26.04 21.37
N LYS A 170 28.04 -25.72 20.98
CA LYS A 170 29.13 -26.70 20.82
C LYS A 170 29.54 -27.33 22.14
N SER A 171 29.68 -26.54 23.21
CA SER A 171 30.06 -27.06 24.53
C SER A 171 28.98 -27.98 25.08
N LYS A 172 27.70 -27.58 25.01
CA LYS A 172 26.56 -28.43 25.37
C LYS A 172 26.52 -29.73 24.58
N TRP A 173 26.80 -29.67 23.27
CA TRP A 173 26.86 -30.87 22.43
C TRP A 173 27.99 -31.81 22.85
N LEU A 174 29.18 -31.28 23.17
CA LEU A 174 30.30 -32.08 23.66
C LEU A 174 29.99 -32.74 25.01
N GLU A 175 29.35 -32.02 25.94
CA GLU A 175 28.92 -32.56 27.23
C GLU A 175 27.88 -33.67 27.07
N GLN A 176 26.88 -33.50 26.19
CA GLN A 176 25.91 -34.55 25.88
C GLN A 176 26.57 -35.77 25.26
N LYS A 177 27.53 -35.57 24.34
CA LYS A 177 28.28 -36.66 23.72
C LYS A 177 29.10 -37.44 24.75
N GLN A 178 29.77 -36.75 25.69
CA GLN A 178 30.52 -37.41 26.76
C GLN A 178 29.61 -38.20 27.71
N LYS A 179 28.44 -37.66 28.07
CA LYS A 179 27.43 -38.40 28.86
C LYS A 179 26.95 -39.66 28.14
N TRP A 180 26.67 -39.56 26.84
CA TRP A 180 26.26 -40.72 26.04
C TRP A 180 27.36 -41.78 25.93
N GLU A 181 28.63 -41.38 25.76
CA GLU A 181 29.77 -42.31 25.73
C GLU A 181 30.03 -42.97 27.09
N ALA A 182 29.75 -42.28 28.21
CA ALA A 182 29.85 -42.82 29.56
C ALA A 182 28.75 -43.87 29.84
N ASP A 183 27.50 -43.55 29.50
CA ASP A 183 26.33 -44.45 29.63
C ASP A 183 26.47 -45.73 28.78
N LYS A 184 27.23 -45.66 27.68
CA LYS A 184 27.54 -46.82 26.82
C LYS A 184 28.68 -47.70 27.34
N ARG A 185 29.44 -47.24 28.33
CA ARG A 185 30.59 -47.95 28.91
C ARG A 185 30.26 -48.69 30.20
N GLU A 186 29.16 -48.33 30.88
CA GLU A 186 28.53 -49.17 31.92
C GLU A 186 27.71 -50.31 31.32
#